data_AF-A0A5M9WNA2-F1
#
_entry.id   AF-A0A5M9WNA2-F1
#
_cell.length_a   1.000
_cell.length_b   1.000
_cell.length_c   1.000
_cell.angle_alpha   90.00
_cell.angle_beta   90.00
_cell.angle_gamma   90.00
#
_symmetry.space_group_name_H-M   'P 1'
#
loop_
_entity.id
_entity.type
_entity.pdbx_description
1 polymer ?
#
loop_
_entity_poly.entity_id
_entity_poly.type
_entity_poly.pdbx_seq_one_letter_code
_entity_poly.pdbx_strand_id
1 'polypeptide(L)'
;MKKHWILSILMSMVLIGGVILPTGHYTAAADNSTVISDEVNTEETINQEEQELTADDQDFLDYLDALEAAAVYETKAMSAIGGNTYITSSNRKSFFLTLNNTAIPNYTKYVSMLKQIKPENTQLKKIHDKLIKGSYAQLEGYQLFKKAVSKTTVNRTFLKQGNDKIAAGKKSIEQYLKEVKTYGEQLGFQM
;
A
#
# COMPACT_ATOMS: atom_id res chain seq x y z
N MET A 1 17.60 -7.47 -22.48
CA MET A 1 16.70 -7.61 -21.31
C MET A 1 16.13 -6.24 -21.01
N LYS A 2 14.80 -6.05 -21.05
CA LYS A 2 14.21 -4.76 -20.69
C LYS A 2 14.60 -4.43 -19.24
N LYS A 3 14.95 -3.16 -19.01
CA LYS A 3 15.70 -2.63 -17.86
C LYS A 3 15.33 -3.31 -16.52
N HIS A 4 16.35 -3.62 -15.71
CA HIS A 4 16.17 -3.96 -14.29
C HIS A 4 15.72 -2.71 -13.53
N TRP A 5 14.45 -2.34 -13.67
CA TRP A 5 13.80 -1.48 -12.69
C TRP A 5 13.41 -2.40 -11.54
N ILE A 6 14.24 -2.43 -10.51
CA ILE A 6 13.88 -3.05 -9.23
C ILE A 6 12.78 -2.15 -8.65
N LEU A 7 11.56 -2.39 -9.07
CA LEU A 7 10.40 -1.74 -8.53
C LEU A 7 10.18 -2.36 -7.14
N SER A 8 10.83 -1.77 -6.13
CA SER A 8 10.35 -1.86 -4.75
C SER A 8 9.02 -1.12 -4.67
N ILE A 9 8.00 -1.60 -5.39
CA ILE A 9 6.62 -1.26 -5.07
C ILE A 9 6.51 -1.59 -3.60
N LEU A 10 6.11 -0.60 -2.82
CA LEU A 10 5.85 -0.61 -1.38
C LEU A 10 4.74 -1.63 -1.01
N MET A 11 4.93 -2.90 -1.38
CA MET A 11 4.14 -4.08 -1.08
C MET A 11 4.25 -4.46 0.40
N SER A 12 5.13 -3.80 1.16
CA SER A 12 5.43 -4.19 2.55
C SER A 12 4.35 -3.79 3.56
N MET A 13 3.33 -2.99 3.20
CA MET A 13 2.33 -2.52 4.19
C MET A 13 0.92 -3.11 4.07
N VAL A 14 0.58 -3.87 3.02
CA VAL A 14 -0.77 -4.46 2.87
C VAL A 14 -0.93 -5.79 3.64
N LEU A 15 0.18 -6.43 4.06
CA LEU A 15 0.12 -7.72 4.77
C LEU A 15 0.06 -7.62 6.30
N ILE A 16 0.39 -6.48 6.92
CA ILE A 16 0.35 -6.34 8.39
C ILE A 16 -1.00 -5.75 8.82
N GLY A 17 -2.03 -6.58 8.70
CA GLY A 17 -3.36 -6.33 9.22
C GLY A 17 -4.00 -7.66 9.57
N GLY A 18 -3.28 -8.48 10.33
CA GLY A 18 -3.79 -9.74 10.84
C GLY A 18 -5.05 -9.48 11.65
N VAL A 19 -6.11 -10.24 11.35
CA VAL A 19 -7.24 -10.41 12.27
C VAL A 19 -6.67 -11.13 13.49
N ILE A 20 -6.27 -10.40 14.53
CA ILE A 20 -5.79 -11.02 15.77
C ILE A 20 -7.02 -11.35 16.62
N LEU A 21 -7.45 -12.60 16.54
CA LEU A 21 -8.05 -13.31 17.67
C LEU A 21 -6.97 -13.42 18.78
N PRO A 22 -7.34 -13.37 20.06
CA PRO A 22 -6.37 -13.28 21.14
C PRO A 22 -5.72 -14.66 21.36
N THR A 23 -4.41 -14.78 21.19
CA THR A 23 -3.51 -15.52 22.09
C THR A 23 -2.06 -15.45 21.62
N GLY A 24 -1.13 -15.27 22.56
CA GLY A 24 0.24 -15.77 22.42
C GLY A 24 1.31 -14.72 22.12
N HIS A 25 2.14 -14.47 23.13
CA HIS A 25 3.36 -13.69 23.12
C HIS A 25 4.33 -14.02 21.97
N TYR A 26 4.93 -13.01 21.35
CA TYR A 26 6.16 -13.17 20.57
C TYR A 26 7.28 -12.36 21.23
N THR A 27 8.29 -13.08 21.70
CA THR A 27 9.59 -12.57 22.13
C THR A 27 10.42 -12.19 20.89
N ALA A 28 10.98 -10.99 20.89
CA ALA A 28 11.98 -10.56 19.93
C ALA A 28 13.32 -11.27 20.21
N ALA A 29 13.99 -11.74 19.15
CA ALA A 29 15.39 -12.08 19.19
C ALA A 29 16.07 -11.41 17.99
N ALA A 30 16.96 -10.47 18.29
CA ALA A 30 17.99 -10.01 17.37
C ALA A 30 19.06 -11.10 17.29
N ASP A 31 19.59 -11.34 16.09
CA ASP A 31 20.98 -11.77 15.97
C ASP A 31 21.61 -11.21 14.70
N ASN A 32 22.85 -10.81 14.88
CA ASN A 32 23.75 -10.11 13.99
C ASN A 32 24.84 -11.11 13.59
N SER A 33 25.11 -11.28 12.30
CA SER A 33 26.38 -11.90 11.87
C SER A 33 26.78 -11.42 10.48
N THR A 34 27.88 -10.68 10.49
CA THR A 34 28.73 -10.31 9.36
C THR A 34 29.65 -11.48 9.01
N VAL A 35 29.77 -11.86 7.73
CA VAL A 35 30.99 -12.47 7.16
C VAL A 35 31.21 -11.92 5.73
N ILE A 36 32.48 -11.70 5.42
CA ILE A 36 33.10 -10.90 4.36
C ILE A 36 33.35 -11.70 3.08
N SER A 37 33.25 -10.97 1.95
CA SER A 37 33.83 -11.06 0.59
C SER A 37 34.26 -12.39 -0.04
N ASP A 38 33.88 -12.56 -1.31
CA ASP A 38 34.88 -12.81 -2.37
C ASP A 38 34.45 -12.17 -3.70
N GLU A 39 35.43 -11.52 -4.31
CA GLU A 39 35.40 -10.70 -5.52
C GLU A 39 35.55 -11.59 -6.75
N VAL A 40 34.57 -11.59 -7.65
CA VAL A 40 34.77 -12.01 -9.05
C VAL A 40 34.27 -10.89 -9.94
N ASN A 41 35.23 -10.10 -10.39
CA ASN A 41 35.07 -9.07 -11.38
C ASN A 41 34.97 -9.74 -12.76
N THR A 42 33.77 -9.88 -13.29
CA THR A 42 33.53 -10.19 -14.70
C THR A 42 32.93 -8.95 -15.34
N GLU A 43 33.80 -8.17 -15.99
CA GLU A 43 33.39 -7.12 -16.92
C GLU A 43 32.75 -7.76 -18.16
N GLU A 44 31.49 -8.17 -18.06
CA GLU A 44 30.66 -8.37 -19.24
C GLU A 44 30.35 -6.99 -19.82
N THR A 45 31.02 -6.67 -20.93
CA THR A 45 30.61 -5.60 -21.83
C THR A 45 29.25 -5.99 -22.41
N ILE A 46 28.17 -5.64 -21.72
CA ILE A 46 26.81 -5.77 -22.22
C ILE A 46 26.62 -4.64 -23.23
N ASN A 47 26.74 -4.97 -24.52
CA ASN A 47 26.17 -4.17 -25.60
C ASN A 47 24.66 -4.04 -25.34
N GLN A 48 24.26 -2.98 -24.64
CA GLN A 48 22.86 -2.61 -24.48
C GLN A 48 22.42 -1.95 -25.79
N GLU A 49 21.84 -2.73 -26.68
CA GLU A 49 20.92 -2.18 -27.67
C GLU A 49 19.82 -1.45 -26.89
N GLU A 50 19.85 -0.12 -26.95
CA GLU A 50 18.89 0.76 -26.32
C GLU A 50 17.53 0.57 -27.00
N GLN A 51 16.77 -0.42 -26.51
CA GLN A 51 15.46 -0.72 -27.02
C GLN A 51 14.52 0.46 -26.71
N GLU A 52 14.03 1.11 -27.77
CA GLU A 52 13.10 2.25 -27.65
C GLU A 52 11.87 1.85 -26.83
N LEU A 53 11.50 2.71 -25.87
CA LEU A 53 10.29 2.56 -25.07
C LEU A 53 9.06 2.69 -25.96
N THR A 54 8.14 1.73 -25.86
CA THR A 54 6.82 1.87 -26.50
C THR A 54 5.96 2.88 -25.75
N ALA A 55 4.88 3.35 -26.37
CA ALA A 55 3.92 4.22 -25.69
C ALA A 55 3.30 3.56 -24.45
N ASP A 56 3.05 2.25 -24.48
CA ASP A 56 2.54 1.49 -23.33
C ASP A 56 3.61 1.35 -22.23
N ASP A 57 4.89 1.20 -22.59
CA ASP A 57 5.98 1.20 -21.62
C ASP A 57 6.07 2.55 -20.90
N GLN A 58 5.99 3.67 -21.65
CA GLN A 58 6.04 5.01 -21.07
C GLN A 58 4.82 5.31 -20.18
N ASP A 59 3.60 4.97 -20.62
CA ASP A 59 2.38 5.12 -19.82
C ASP A 59 2.47 4.36 -18.50
N PHE A 60 3.05 3.15 -18.53
CA PHE A 60 3.26 2.36 -17.32
C PHE A 60 4.29 2.99 -16.38
N LEU A 61 5.40 3.53 -16.90
CA LEU A 61 6.41 4.21 -16.07
C LEU A 61 5.84 5.49 -15.43
N ASP A 62 5.17 6.33 -16.22
CA ASP A 62 4.53 7.56 -15.72
C ASP A 62 3.47 7.26 -14.66
N TYR A 63 2.73 6.16 -14.86
CA TYR A 63 1.77 5.66 -13.88
C TYR A 63 2.43 5.31 -12.54
N LEU A 64 3.57 4.62 -12.57
CA LEU A 64 4.31 4.22 -11.37
C LEU A 64 4.88 5.42 -10.63
N ASP A 65 5.46 6.38 -11.35
CA ASP A 65 5.96 7.64 -10.77
C ASP A 65 4.84 8.43 -10.08
N ALA A 66 3.66 8.50 -10.70
CA ALA A 66 2.50 9.14 -10.12
C ALA A 66 2.00 8.43 -8.85
N LEU A 67 2.08 7.09 -8.81
CA LEU A 67 1.76 6.31 -7.62
C LEU A 67 2.76 6.55 -6.49
N GLU A 68 4.05 6.61 -6.78
CA GLU A 68 5.09 6.89 -5.78
C GLU A 68 4.86 8.25 -5.11
N ALA A 69 4.57 9.28 -5.91
CA ALA A 69 4.21 10.60 -5.41
C ALA A 69 2.98 10.57 -4.48
N ALA A 70 1.99 9.73 -4.76
CA ALA A 70 0.81 9.56 -3.92
C ALA A 70 1.10 8.76 -2.65
N ALA A 71 1.97 7.74 -2.72
CA ALA A 71 2.26 6.79 -1.65
C ALA A 71 2.87 7.44 -0.39
N VAL A 72 3.48 8.63 -0.52
CA VAL A 72 3.96 9.42 0.61
C VAL A 72 2.84 9.70 1.63
N TYR A 73 1.61 9.95 1.15
CA TYR A 73 0.47 10.22 2.02
C TYR A 73 -0.14 8.95 2.62
N GLU A 74 -0.15 7.84 1.87
CA GLU A 74 -0.55 6.54 2.39
C GLU A 74 0.37 6.11 3.52
N THR A 75 1.68 6.19 3.30
CA THR A 75 2.70 5.88 4.30
C THR A 75 2.49 6.70 5.58
N LYS A 76 2.31 8.02 5.46
CA LYS A 76 2.03 8.88 6.63
C LYS A 76 0.79 8.44 7.41
N ALA A 77 -0.28 8.06 6.70
CA ALA A 77 -1.51 7.60 7.35
C ALA A 77 -1.31 6.24 8.04
N MET A 78 -0.67 5.28 7.36
CA MET A 78 -0.42 3.93 7.86
C MET A 78 0.55 3.94 9.05
N SER A 79 1.65 4.69 8.96
CA SER A 79 2.59 4.86 10.07
C SER A 79 1.94 5.49 11.30
N ALA A 80 0.98 6.41 11.12
CA ALA A 80 0.24 7.00 12.24
C ALA A 80 -0.66 5.98 12.95
N ILE A 81 -1.30 5.07 12.21
CA ILE A 81 -2.14 4.01 12.77
C ILE A 81 -1.30 2.88 13.38
N GLY A 82 -0.06 2.71 12.92
CA GLY A 82 0.90 1.75 13.50
C GLY A 82 0.56 0.29 13.25
N GLY A 83 -0.22 -0.02 12.21
CA GLY A 83 -0.60 -1.39 11.81
C GLY A 83 -1.51 -2.14 12.79
N ASN A 84 -1.74 -1.63 14.01
CA ASN A 84 -2.58 -2.25 15.02
C ASN A 84 -3.86 -1.42 15.26
N THR A 85 -4.99 -1.89 14.74
CA THR A 85 -6.31 -1.28 14.94
C THR A 85 -7.04 -1.85 16.17
N TYR A 86 -6.32 -2.44 17.13
CA TYR A 86 -6.93 -2.92 18.36
C TYR A 86 -7.37 -1.75 19.25
N ILE A 87 -8.65 -1.40 19.13
CA ILE A 87 -9.27 -0.27 19.81
C ILE A 87 -9.90 -0.74 21.11
N THR A 88 -9.47 -0.15 22.22
CA THR A 88 -9.97 -0.41 23.57
C THR A 88 -10.49 0.88 24.20
N SER A 89 -11.21 0.76 25.32
CA SER A 89 -11.62 1.95 26.08
C SER A 89 -10.44 2.81 26.54
N SER A 90 -9.26 2.21 26.82
CA SER A 90 -8.08 2.91 27.32
C SER A 90 -7.36 3.71 26.23
N ASN A 91 -7.30 3.20 24.99
CA ASN A 91 -6.62 3.90 23.89
C ASN A 91 -7.56 4.74 23.01
N ARG A 92 -8.88 4.61 23.19
CA ARG A 92 -9.93 5.25 22.36
C ARG A 92 -9.71 6.74 22.11
N LYS A 93 -9.36 7.54 23.12
CA LYS A 93 -9.14 8.99 22.96
C LYS A 93 -7.91 9.27 22.10
N SER A 94 -6.81 8.58 22.36
CA SER A 94 -5.58 8.69 21.56
C SER A 94 -5.84 8.29 20.11
N PHE A 95 -6.53 7.15 19.90
CA PHE A 95 -6.87 6.66 18.57
C PHE A 95 -7.78 7.64 17.79
N PHE A 96 -8.75 8.27 18.45
CA PHE A 96 -9.56 9.33 17.84
C PHE A 96 -8.69 10.49 17.33
N LEU A 97 -7.75 10.96 18.15
CA LEU A 97 -6.85 12.05 17.79
C LEU A 97 -5.94 11.66 16.62
N THR A 98 -5.37 10.45 16.63
CA THR A 98 -4.58 9.91 15.52
C THR A 98 -5.37 9.89 14.21
N LEU A 99 -6.59 9.35 14.24
CA LEU A 99 -7.46 9.30 13.06
C LEU A 99 -7.83 10.70 12.56
N ASN A 100 -8.23 11.58 13.48
CA ASN A 100 -8.76 12.89 13.12
C ASN A 100 -7.69 13.84 12.59
N ASN A 101 -6.50 13.82 13.20
CA ASN A 101 -5.48 14.83 12.95
C ASN A 101 -4.44 14.37 11.91
N THR A 102 -4.20 13.05 11.79
CA THR A 102 -3.12 12.53 10.96
C THR A 102 -3.63 11.55 9.91
N ALA A 103 -4.24 10.44 10.32
CA ALA A 103 -4.49 9.33 9.40
C ALA A 103 -5.53 9.66 8.33
N ILE A 104 -6.71 10.15 8.71
CA ILE A 104 -7.78 10.45 7.75
C ILE A 104 -7.40 11.59 6.79
N PRO A 105 -6.83 12.73 7.23
CA PRO A 105 -6.40 13.79 6.31
C PRO A 105 -5.39 13.31 5.26
N ASN A 106 -4.34 12.59 5.69
CA ASN A 106 -3.33 12.07 4.76
C ASN A 106 -3.92 11.01 3.82
N TYR A 107 -4.70 10.06 4.35
CA TYR A 107 -5.30 9.02 3.51
C TYR A 107 -6.35 9.58 2.53
N THR A 108 -7.06 10.66 2.91
CA THR A 108 -7.94 11.40 2.00
C THR A 108 -7.15 12.04 0.86
N LYS A 109 -5.99 12.63 1.15
CA LYS A 109 -5.10 13.19 0.13
C LYS A 109 -4.58 12.12 -0.81
N TYR A 110 -4.17 10.96 -0.29
CA TYR A 110 -3.79 9.79 -1.08
C TYR A 110 -4.89 9.37 -2.07
N VAL A 111 -6.10 9.10 -1.58
CA VAL A 111 -7.25 8.71 -2.42
C VAL A 111 -7.59 9.80 -3.46
N SER A 112 -7.46 11.07 -3.09
CA SER A 112 -7.64 12.18 -4.04
C SER A 112 -6.59 12.19 -5.14
N MET A 113 -5.33 11.89 -4.82
CA MET A 113 -4.26 11.81 -5.81
C MET A 113 -4.43 10.62 -6.73
N LEU A 114 -4.78 9.44 -6.20
CA LEU A 114 -5.11 8.27 -7.03
C LEU A 114 -6.18 8.61 -8.07
N LYS A 115 -7.26 9.31 -7.69
CA LYS A 115 -8.31 9.71 -8.64
C LYS A 115 -7.84 10.63 -9.77
N GLN A 116 -6.73 11.34 -9.57
CA GLN A 116 -6.13 12.23 -10.57
C GLN A 116 -5.20 11.49 -11.53
N ILE A 117 -4.74 10.29 -11.16
CA ILE A 117 -3.95 9.44 -12.06
C ILE A 117 -4.87 8.92 -13.15
N LYS A 118 -4.51 9.18 -14.40
CA LYS A 118 -5.23 8.78 -15.60
C LYS A 118 -4.24 8.07 -16.52
N PRO A 119 -4.01 6.76 -16.31
CA PRO A 119 -3.26 5.97 -17.30
C PRO A 119 -3.94 6.13 -18.65
N GLU A 120 -3.23 6.07 -19.77
CA GLU A 120 -3.81 6.14 -21.11
C GLU A 120 -4.30 4.77 -21.58
N ASN A 121 -3.54 3.71 -21.26
CA ASN A 121 -3.84 2.35 -21.64
C ASN A 121 -5.13 1.83 -20.97
N THR A 122 -6.05 1.30 -21.78
CA THR A 122 -7.37 0.83 -21.31
C THR A 122 -7.32 -0.34 -20.33
N GLN A 123 -6.31 -1.22 -20.41
CA GLN A 123 -6.09 -2.29 -19.45
C GLN A 123 -5.59 -1.71 -18.13
N LEU A 124 -4.59 -0.82 -18.18
CA LEU A 124 -4.03 -0.17 -16.99
C LEU A 124 -5.09 0.69 -16.26
N LYS A 125 -5.98 1.38 -16.98
CA LYS A 125 -7.16 2.07 -16.41
C LYS A 125 -8.01 1.11 -15.55
N LYS A 126 -8.37 -0.06 -16.07
CA LYS A 126 -9.19 -1.07 -15.35
C LYS A 126 -8.47 -1.66 -14.14
N ILE A 127 -7.15 -1.76 -14.20
CA ILE A 127 -6.31 -2.20 -13.07
C ILE A 127 -6.33 -1.12 -11.99
N HIS A 128 -6.08 0.14 -12.37
CA HIS A 128 -6.06 1.29 -11.47
C HIS A 128 -7.40 1.53 -10.76
N ASP A 129 -8.54 1.33 -11.44
CA ASP A 129 -9.87 1.45 -10.81
C ASP A 129 -10.04 0.55 -9.58
N LYS A 130 -9.35 -0.60 -9.53
CA LYS A 130 -9.36 -1.50 -8.37
C LYS A 130 -8.59 -0.91 -7.20
N LEU A 131 -7.47 -0.24 -7.46
CA LEU A 131 -6.73 0.50 -6.44
C LEU A 131 -7.60 1.61 -5.86
N ILE A 132 -8.20 2.46 -6.70
CA ILE A 132 -9.10 3.54 -6.23
C ILE A 132 -10.24 2.96 -5.38
N LYS A 133 -10.90 1.89 -5.85
CA LYS A 133 -12.01 1.25 -5.13
C LYS A 133 -11.55 0.71 -3.78
N GLY A 134 -10.40 0.06 -3.75
CA GLY A 134 -9.82 -0.52 -2.54
C GLY A 134 -9.45 0.54 -1.51
N SER A 135 -8.71 1.56 -1.93
CA SER A 135 -8.30 2.66 -1.06
C SER A 135 -9.53 3.46 -0.57
N TYR A 136 -10.52 3.71 -1.42
CA TYR A 136 -11.75 4.39 -0.98
C TYR A 136 -12.50 3.60 0.12
N ALA A 137 -12.60 2.28 -0.02
CA ALA A 137 -13.18 1.43 1.02
C ALA A 137 -12.37 1.49 2.33
N GLN A 138 -11.04 1.51 2.26
CA GLN A 138 -10.19 1.69 3.45
C GLN A 138 -10.44 3.05 4.14
N LEU A 139 -10.57 4.13 3.36
CA LEU A 139 -10.90 5.46 3.88
C LEU A 139 -12.25 5.47 4.61
N GLU A 140 -13.28 4.84 4.04
CA GLU A 140 -14.59 4.68 4.70
C GLU A 140 -14.44 3.89 6.02
N GLY A 141 -13.58 2.88 6.04
CA GLY A 141 -13.22 2.13 7.25
C GLY A 141 -12.65 3.02 8.35
N TYR A 142 -11.68 3.87 8.03
CA TYR A 142 -11.10 4.83 8.98
C TYR A 142 -12.12 5.85 9.50
N GLN A 143 -13.02 6.33 8.64
CA GLN A 143 -14.12 7.21 9.05
C GLN A 143 -15.08 6.52 10.02
N LEU A 144 -15.39 5.24 9.81
CA LEU A 144 -16.21 4.43 10.71
C LEU A 144 -15.49 4.19 12.04
N PHE A 145 -14.19 3.90 12.03
CA PHE A 145 -13.41 3.82 13.26
C PHE A 145 -13.45 5.15 14.03
N LYS A 146 -13.29 6.30 13.36
CA LYS A 146 -13.40 7.62 14.01
C LYS A 146 -14.76 7.78 14.70
N LYS A 147 -15.85 7.42 14.02
CA LYS A 147 -17.20 7.43 14.62
C LYS A 147 -17.27 6.50 15.83
N ALA A 148 -16.67 5.31 15.75
CA ALA A 148 -16.65 4.34 16.82
C ALA A 148 -15.97 4.84 18.10
N VAL A 149 -14.93 5.66 17.95
CA VAL A 149 -14.13 6.21 19.06
C VAL A 149 -14.47 7.64 19.46
N SER A 150 -15.50 8.25 18.87
CA SER A 150 -15.85 9.68 19.09
C SER A 150 -16.52 10.00 20.43
N LYS A 151 -17.12 9.00 21.10
CA LYS A 151 -17.87 9.17 22.36
C LYS A 151 -17.11 8.59 23.55
N THR A 152 -17.71 8.63 24.75
CA THR A 152 -17.18 8.09 26.01
C THR A 152 -17.20 6.56 26.11
N THR A 153 -17.85 5.85 25.19
CA THR A 153 -17.72 4.39 25.02
C THR A 153 -17.41 4.04 23.56
N VAL A 154 -16.73 2.90 23.34
CA VAL A 154 -16.42 2.42 21.99
C VAL A 154 -17.67 1.81 21.38
N ASN A 155 -18.09 2.30 20.22
CA ASN A 155 -19.24 1.74 19.51
C ASN A 155 -18.81 0.53 18.65
N ARG A 156 -19.16 -0.67 19.12
CA ARG A 156 -18.79 -1.93 18.45
C ARG A 156 -19.43 -2.12 17.07
N THR A 157 -20.60 -1.55 16.83
CA THR A 157 -21.26 -1.60 15.51
C THR A 157 -20.43 -0.87 14.46
N PHE A 158 -20.00 0.37 14.77
CA PHE A 158 -19.13 1.12 13.86
C PHE A 158 -17.75 0.47 13.72
N LEU A 159 -17.20 -0.14 14.76
CA LEU A 159 -15.97 -0.92 14.63
C LEU A 159 -16.13 -2.09 13.65
N LYS A 160 -17.20 -2.87 13.79
CA LYS A 160 -17.46 -4.00 12.88
C LYS A 160 -17.60 -3.51 11.43
N GLN A 161 -18.42 -2.49 11.20
CA GLN A 161 -18.61 -1.92 9.87
C GLN A 161 -17.30 -1.39 9.29
N GLY A 162 -16.46 -0.74 10.12
CA GLY A 162 -15.14 -0.27 9.70
C GLY A 162 -14.24 -1.43 9.27
N ASN A 163 -14.19 -2.51 10.06
CA ASN A 163 -13.43 -3.72 9.72
C ASN A 163 -13.93 -4.38 8.42
N ASP A 164 -15.25 -4.46 8.23
CA ASP A 164 -15.85 -5.01 7.00
C ASP A 164 -15.40 -4.18 5.77
N LYS A 165 -15.30 -2.84 5.91
CA LYS A 165 -14.79 -1.93 4.87
C LYS A 165 -13.29 -2.11 4.61
N ILE A 166 -12.46 -2.24 5.66
CA ILE A 166 -11.02 -2.54 5.51
C ILE A 166 -10.83 -3.86 4.76
N ALA A 167 -11.57 -4.91 5.11
CA ALA A 167 -11.49 -6.22 4.46
C ALA A 167 -11.89 -6.16 2.99
N ALA A 168 -12.97 -5.45 2.67
CA ALA A 168 -13.39 -5.24 1.28
C ALA A 168 -12.33 -4.46 0.48
N GLY A 169 -11.74 -3.42 1.09
CA GLY A 169 -10.66 -2.63 0.50
C GLY A 169 -9.42 -3.47 0.20
N LYS A 170 -8.98 -4.27 1.18
CA LYS A 170 -7.84 -5.20 1.04
C LYS A 170 -8.03 -6.14 -0.15
N LYS A 171 -9.20 -6.75 -0.30
CA LYS A 171 -9.50 -7.64 -1.43
C LYS A 171 -9.35 -6.94 -2.78
N SER A 172 -9.79 -5.68 -2.92
CA SER A 172 -9.63 -4.92 -4.17
C SER A 172 -8.18 -4.53 -4.42
N ILE A 173 -7.41 -4.19 -3.38
CA ILE A 173 -5.98 -3.89 -3.50
C ILE A 173 -5.19 -5.14 -3.87
N GLU A 174 -5.50 -6.31 -3.30
CA GLU A 174 -4.87 -7.59 -3.67
C GLU A 174 -5.09 -7.93 -5.16
N GLN A 175 -6.29 -7.68 -5.68
CA GLN A 175 -6.59 -7.84 -7.11
C GLN A 175 -5.77 -6.86 -7.97
N TYR A 176 -5.72 -5.59 -7.57
CA TYR A 176 -4.87 -4.58 -8.21
C TYR A 176 -3.41 -5.03 -8.28
N LEU A 177 -2.85 -5.45 -7.13
CA LEU A 177 -1.44 -5.84 -7.01
C LEU A 177 -1.09 -7.03 -7.92
N LYS A 178 -1.98 -8.02 -8.00
CA LYS A 178 -1.81 -9.16 -8.92
C LYS A 178 -1.83 -8.69 -10.37
N GLU A 179 -2.82 -7.89 -10.74
CA GLU A 179 -3.02 -7.50 -12.14
C GLU A 179 -1.95 -6.50 -12.64
N VAL A 180 -1.52 -5.55 -11.80
CA VAL A 180 -0.46 -4.58 -12.17
C VAL A 180 0.89 -5.28 -12.34
N LYS A 181 1.18 -6.29 -11.51
CA LYS A 181 2.37 -7.14 -11.67
C LYS A 181 2.34 -7.86 -13.02
N THR A 182 1.23 -8.54 -13.31
CA THR A 182 1.06 -9.24 -14.60
C THR A 182 1.15 -8.29 -15.80
N TYR A 183 0.58 -7.08 -15.71
CA TYR A 183 0.67 -6.09 -16.77
C TYR A 183 2.13 -5.61 -16.99
N GLY A 184 2.87 -5.33 -15.92
CA GLY A 184 4.29 -4.99 -16.01
C GLY A 184 5.12 -6.13 -16.62
N GLU A 185 4.86 -7.38 -16.24
CA GLU A 185 5.52 -8.56 -16.81
C GLU A 185 5.21 -8.74 -18.31
N GLN A 186 3.98 -8.45 -18.75
CA GLN A 186 3.58 -8.47 -20.16
C GLN A 186 4.35 -7.43 -20.99
N LEU A 187 4.63 -6.27 -20.40
CA LEU A 187 5.49 -5.25 -21.00
C LEU A 187 6.99 -5.60 -20.90
N GLY A 188 7.35 -6.64 -20.15
CA GLY A 188 8.71 -7.14 -19.98
C GLY A 188 9.48 -6.51 -18.82
N PHE A 189 8.80 -5.84 -17.89
CA PHE A 189 9.39 -5.39 -16.61
C PHE A 189 9.47 -6.56 -15.62
N GLN A 190 10.51 -6.58 -14.80
CA GLN A 190 10.63 -7.50 -13.66
C GLN A 190 9.99 -6.85 -12.43
N MET A 191 8.96 -7.48 -11.88
CA MET A 191 8.05 -6.93 -10.87
C MET A 191 7.86 -7.88 -9.69
#